data_AF-A0A0G0A2Y8-F1
#
_entry.id   AF-A0A0G0A2Y8-F1
#
_cell.length_a   1.000
_cell.length_b   1.000
_cell.length_c   1.000
_cell.angle_alpha   90.00
_cell.angle_beta   90.00
_cell.angle_gamma   90.00
#
_symmetry.space_group_name_H-M   'P 1'
#
loop_
_entity.id
_entity.type
_entity.pdbx_description
1 polymer ?
#
loop_
_entity_poly.entity_id
_entity_poly.type
_entity_poly.pdbx_seq_one_letter_code
_entity_poly.pdbx_strand_id
1 'polypeptide(L)'
;MTMKILTLNKKNITDFASARNDLLDKSASDWNLFLDSDERLSKKINQSFSKSLNQYALERKNFFLGQYVGSDKIVRLVKKGTGKWQRAVHETWTPNKTLLPAGRQDSRCGILDSVIIHNTADNLVDYLSKINNYSTLHAKENKKESKISNIFKIIFFPMAKFIITLIKSRNIVFSIMQSLHSYLSWTKLYLRQY
;
A
#
# COMPACT_ATOMS: atom_id res chain seq x y z
N MET A 1 -27.34 0.47 4.10
CA MET A 1 -25.87 0.34 3.94
C MET A 1 -25.30 1.73 3.79
N THR A 2 -24.40 2.13 4.69
CA THR A 2 -23.74 3.44 4.65
C THR A 2 -22.28 3.28 4.22
N MET A 3 -21.75 4.28 3.51
CA MET A 3 -20.35 4.34 3.10
C MET A 3 -19.72 5.65 3.58
N LYS A 4 -18.49 5.58 4.07
CA LYS A 4 -17.70 6.76 4.43
C LYS A 4 -16.30 6.68 3.82
N ILE A 5 -15.79 7.84 3.39
CA ILE A 5 -14.39 8.00 3.02
C ILE A 5 -13.62 8.39 4.28
N LEU A 6 -12.55 7.64 4.57
CA LEU A 6 -11.63 7.86 5.69
C LEU A 6 -10.27 8.25 5.11
N THR A 7 -9.82 9.47 5.40
CA THR A 7 -8.55 9.98 4.89
C THR A 7 -7.47 9.89 5.94
N LEU A 8 -6.31 9.33 5.58
CA LEU A 8 -5.12 9.37 6.43
C LEU A 8 -4.43 10.72 6.26
N ASN A 9 -4.52 11.55 7.30
CA ASN A 9 -3.94 12.90 7.31
C ASN A 9 -3.00 13.15 8.51
N LYS A 10 -2.66 12.11 9.28
CA LYS A 10 -1.79 12.24 10.45
C LYS A 10 -0.33 12.47 9.99
N LYS A 11 0.34 13.46 10.57
CA LYS A 11 1.78 13.67 10.36
C LYS A 11 2.60 12.58 11.05
N ASN A 12 3.75 12.24 10.49
CA ASN A 12 4.74 11.31 11.08
C ASN A 12 4.17 9.93 11.45
N ILE A 13 3.34 9.35 10.59
CA ILE A 13 2.83 7.98 10.78
C ILE A 13 4.00 6.99 10.68
N THR A 14 4.19 6.18 11.72
CA THR A 14 5.16 5.08 11.74
C THR A 14 4.52 3.71 11.56
N ASP A 15 3.18 3.64 11.63
CA ASP A 15 2.38 2.45 11.39
C ASP A 15 1.06 2.85 10.72
N PHE A 16 1.01 2.71 9.40
CA PHE A 16 -0.15 3.09 8.61
C PHE A 16 -1.31 2.11 8.78
N ALA A 17 -1.05 0.83 9.03
CA ALA A 17 -2.09 -0.15 9.35
C ALA A 17 -2.80 0.21 10.66
N SER A 18 -2.05 0.53 11.72
CA SER A 18 -2.62 1.00 12.99
C SER A 18 -3.47 2.25 12.79
N ALA A 19 -2.96 3.25 12.06
CA ALA A 19 -3.71 4.47 11.79
C ALA A 19 -5.04 4.19 11.02
N ARG A 20 -5.04 3.23 10.09
CA ARG A 20 -6.25 2.80 9.38
C ARG A 20 -7.23 2.07 10.28
N ASN A 21 -6.74 1.18 11.13
CA ASN A 21 -7.57 0.45 12.07
C ASN A 21 -8.22 1.42 13.08
N ASP A 22 -7.49 2.42 13.60
CA ASP A 22 -8.04 3.44 14.48
C ASP A 22 -9.19 4.24 13.82
N LEU A 23 -9.03 4.59 12.53
CA LEU A 23 -10.08 5.25 11.75
C LEU A 23 -11.27 4.31 11.49
N LEU A 24 -11.02 3.03 11.21
CA LEU A 24 -12.04 2.02 10.99
C LEU A 24 -12.91 1.82 12.24
N ASP A 25 -12.27 1.72 13.41
CA ASP A 25 -12.92 1.48 14.69
C ASP A 25 -13.86 2.65 15.05
N LYS A 26 -13.42 3.89 14.77
CA LYS A 26 -14.20 5.12 14.97
C LYS A 26 -15.30 5.35 13.93
N SER A 27 -15.29 4.63 12.81
CA SER A 27 -16.30 4.82 11.77
C SER A 27 -17.63 4.19 12.14
N ALA A 28 -18.72 4.95 11.98
CA ALA A 28 -20.09 4.45 12.14
C ALA A 28 -20.65 3.80 10.86
N SER A 29 -19.89 3.82 9.76
CA SER A 29 -20.33 3.28 8.47
C SER A 29 -19.94 1.83 8.28
N ASP A 30 -20.80 1.07 7.59
CA ASP A 30 -20.54 -0.34 7.25
C ASP A 30 -19.35 -0.45 6.30
N TRP A 31 -19.34 0.38 5.26
CA TRP A 31 -18.33 0.40 4.20
C TRP A 31 -17.41 1.60 4.35
N ASN A 32 -16.11 1.35 4.30
CA ASN A 32 -15.10 2.35 4.60
C ASN A 32 -14.05 2.37 3.48
N LEU A 33 -14.01 3.47 2.74
CA LEU A 33 -13.00 3.71 1.72
C LEU A 33 -11.83 4.46 2.33
N PHE A 34 -10.65 3.86 2.30
CA PHE A 34 -9.42 4.51 2.75
C PHE A 34 -8.77 5.27 1.59
N LEU A 35 -8.40 6.52 1.84
CA LEU A 35 -7.56 7.31 0.94
C LEU A 35 -6.40 7.91 1.74
N ASP A 36 -5.21 7.93 1.15
CA ASP A 36 -4.09 8.70 1.70
C ASP A 36 -4.29 10.20 1.34
N SER A 37 -3.64 11.13 2.04
CA SER A 37 -3.84 12.58 1.82
C SER A 37 -3.41 13.06 0.42
N ASP A 38 -2.56 12.29 -0.26
CA ASP A 38 -2.06 12.49 -1.62
C ASP A 38 -2.86 11.69 -2.67
N GLU A 39 -3.98 11.07 -2.28
CA GLU A 39 -4.88 10.29 -3.14
C GLU A 39 -6.22 11.00 -3.34
N ARG A 40 -6.75 10.98 -4.57
CA ARG A 40 -8.09 11.48 -4.93
C ARG A 40 -8.85 10.49 -5.80
N LEU A 41 -10.18 10.43 -5.65
CA LEU A 41 -11.03 9.64 -6.57
C LEU A 41 -11.27 10.38 -7.87
N SER A 42 -11.26 9.64 -8.99
CA SER A 42 -11.63 10.17 -10.31
C SER A 42 -13.13 10.47 -10.42
N LYS A 43 -13.96 9.67 -9.75
CA LYS A 43 -15.42 9.83 -9.70
C LYS A 43 -15.96 9.33 -8.37
N LYS A 44 -17.11 9.88 -7.96
CA LYS A 44 -17.84 9.37 -6.79
C LYS A 44 -18.24 7.92 -7.01
N ILE A 45 -18.23 7.14 -5.94
CA ILE A 45 -18.69 5.75 -5.95
C ILE A 45 -20.21 5.78 -5.73
N ASN A 46 -20.98 5.52 -6.80
CA ASN A 46 -22.44 5.58 -6.79
C ASN A 46 -23.10 4.19 -6.91
N GLN A 47 -22.37 3.12 -6.59
CA GLN A 47 -22.87 1.75 -6.74
C GLN A 47 -23.26 1.11 -5.41
N SER A 48 -24.22 0.19 -5.47
CA SER A 48 -24.52 -0.72 -4.37
C SER A 48 -23.41 -1.76 -4.21
N PHE A 49 -23.13 -2.15 -2.97
CA PHE A 49 -22.15 -3.19 -2.66
C PHE A 49 -22.84 -4.54 -2.50
N SER A 50 -22.20 -5.59 -3.00
CA SER A 50 -22.69 -6.96 -2.87
C SER A 50 -22.67 -7.40 -1.41
N LYS A 51 -23.73 -8.07 -0.96
CA LYS A 51 -23.79 -8.70 0.36
C LYS A 51 -22.80 -9.86 0.51
N SER A 52 -22.36 -10.46 -0.60
CA SER A 52 -21.42 -11.58 -0.62
C SER A 52 -19.94 -11.17 -0.59
N LEU A 53 -19.67 -9.85 -0.68
CA LEU A 53 -18.32 -9.29 -0.69
C LEU A 53 -18.06 -8.51 0.58
N ASN A 54 -16.79 -8.52 1.01
CA ASN A 54 -16.32 -7.82 2.19
C ASN A 54 -15.28 -6.74 1.86
N GLN A 55 -14.81 -6.69 0.61
CA GLN A 55 -13.78 -5.77 0.16
C GLN A 55 -13.85 -5.52 -1.34
N TYR A 56 -13.40 -4.35 -1.76
CA TYR A 56 -13.21 -4.00 -3.15
C TYR A 56 -11.84 -3.37 -3.40
N ALA A 57 -11.27 -3.76 -4.54
CA ALA A 57 -10.10 -3.13 -5.11
C ALA A 57 -10.49 -2.02 -6.09
N LEU A 58 -9.65 -0.99 -6.15
CA LEU A 58 -9.70 0.07 -7.14
C LEU A 58 -8.41 0.04 -7.95
N GLU A 59 -8.49 0.47 -9.21
CA GLU A 59 -7.29 0.85 -9.93
C GLU A 59 -6.74 2.14 -9.33
N ARG A 60 -5.44 2.17 -9.04
CA ARG A 60 -4.72 3.36 -8.63
C ARG A 60 -3.72 3.73 -9.71
N LYS A 61 -3.87 4.93 -10.28
CA LYS A 61 -2.93 5.54 -11.22
C LYS A 61 -1.91 6.35 -10.43
N ASN A 62 -0.64 5.99 -10.57
CA ASN A 62 0.44 6.63 -9.84
C ASN A 62 1.12 7.67 -10.73
N PHE A 63 1.32 8.85 -10.16
CA PHE A 63 2.04 9.96 -10.77
C PHE A 63 3.26 10.30 -9.93
N PHE A 64 4.39 10.46 -10.59
CA PHE A 64 5.66 10.89 -10.01
C PHE A 64 6.03 12.23 -10.65
N LEU A 65 6.04 13.30 -9.87
CA LEU A 65 6.32 14.68 -10.33
C LEU A 65 5.47 15.06 -11.57
N GLY A 66 4.18 14.76 -11.52
CA GLY A 66 3.22 15.02 -12.59
C GLY A 66 3.25 14.02 -13.76
N GLN A 67 4.21 13.10 -13.81
CA GLN A 67 4.31 12.08 -14.87
C GLN A 67 3.66 10.78 -14.45
N TYR A 68 2.84 10.19 -15.33
CA TYR A 68 2.25 8.88 -15.09
C TYR A 68 3.33 7.79 -15.11
N VAL A 69 3.39 6.98 -14.04
CA VAL A 69 4.41 5.92 -13.87
C VAL A 69 3.79 4.52 -13.71
N GLY A 70 2.51 4.40 -14.05
CA GLY A 70 1.79 3.12 -14.11
C GLY A 70 0.65 2.99 -13.10
N SER A 71 -0.16 1.96 -13.32
CA SER A 71 -1.29 1.61 -12.46
C SER A 71 -1.01 0.36 -11.61
N ASP A 72 -1.65 0.29 -10.46
CA ASP A 72 -1.76 -0.92 -9.64
C ASP A 72 -3.20 -1.12 -9.16
N LYS A 73 -3.55 -2.36 -8.81
CA LYS A 73 -4.85 -2.67 -8.18
C LYS A 73 -4.63 -2.76 -6.68
N ILE A 74 -5.41 -2.00 -5.91
CA ILE A 74 -5.25 -1.93 -4.47
C ILE A 74 -6.61 -2.02 -3.78
N VAL A 75 -6.70 -2.87 -2.74
CA VAL A 75 -7.86 -2.91 -1.85
C VAL A 75 -7.86 -1.63 -1.03
N ARG A 76 -8.96 -0.88 -1.09
CA ARG A 76 -9.15 0.36 -0.30
C ARG A 76 -10.54 0.48 0.28
N LEU A 77 -11.54 -0.16 -0.30
CA LEU A 77 -12.89 -0.22 0.25
C LEU A 77 -13.06 -1.53 1.00
N VAL A 78 -13.33 -1.45 2.30
CA VAL A 78 -13.48 -2.62 3.16
C VAL A 78 -14.72 -2.49 4.03
N LYS A 79 -15.29 -3.63 4.40
CA LYS A 79 -16.42 -3.70 5.31
C LYS A 79 -15.92 -3.77 6.76
N LYS A 80 -16.49 -2.96 7.65
CA LYS A 80 -16.15 -2.97 9.07
C LYS A 80 -16.44 -4.35 9.67
N GLY A 81 -15.56 -4.84 10.55
CA GLY A 81 -15.73 -6.11 11.25
C GLY A 81 -15.37 -7.37 10.45
N THR A 82 -14.93 -7.24 9.19
CA THR A 82 -14.60 -8.40 8.34
C THR A 82 -13.10 -8.62 8.17
N GLY A 83 -12.25 -7.85 8.85
CA GLY A 83 -10.79 -7.94 8.75
C GLY A 83 -10.08 -6.81 9.48
N LYS A 84 -8.76 -6.74 9.29
CA LYS A 84 -7.89 -5.68 9.81
C LYS A 84 -6.78 -5.34 8.83
N TRP A 85 -6.33 -4.09 8.83
CA TRP A 85 -5.10 -3.72 8.16
C TRP A 85 -3.91 -4.27 8.93
N GLN A 86 -2.93 -4.80 8.20
CA GLN A 86 -1.70 -5.34 8.76
C GLN A 86 -0.50 -4.70 8.07
N ARG A 87 0.63 -4.76 8.78
CA ARG A 87 1.94 -4.25 8.38
C ARG A 87 2.08 -2.73 8.45
N ALA A 88 3.16 -2.26 9.04
CA ALA A 88 3.33 -0.82 9.30
C ALA A 88 3.53 0.02 8.03
N VAL A 89 4.01 -0.58 6.93
CA VAL A 89 4.16 0.04 5.60
C VAL A 89 3.90 -0.98 4.49
N HIS A 90 3.37 -0.51 3.36
CA HIS A 90 2.79 -1.37 2.33
C HIS A 90 1.69 -2.27 2.93
N GLU A 91 0.84 -1.65 3.76
CA GLU A 91 -0.21 -2.32 4.50
C GLU A 91 -1.19 -3.06 3.59
N THR A 92 -1.59 -4.24 4.06
CA THR A 92 -2.53 -5.11 3.39
C THR A 92 -3.74 -5.31 4.26
N TRP A 93 -4.93 -5.33 3.65
CA TRP A 93 -6.12 -5.75 4.34
C TRP A 93 -6.13 -7.27 4.48
N THR A 94 -6.20 -7.76 5.71
CA THR A 94 -6.30 -9.18 6.04
C THR A 94 -7.71 -9.46 6.55
N PRO A 95 -8.57 -10.16 5.77
CA PRO A 95 -9.88 -10.58 6.23
C PRO A 95 -9.79 -11.44 7.49
N ASN A 96 -10.78 -11.33 8.37
CA ASN A 96 -10.96 -12.29 9.46
C ASN A 96 -11.12 -13.68 8.85
N LYS A 97 -10.47 -14.70 9.42
CA LYS A 97 -10.51 -16.09 8.91
C LYS A 97 -11.92 -16.44 8.46
N THR A 98 -12.14 -16.52 7.16
CA THR A 98 -13.32 -17.18 6.61
C THR A 98 -13.19 -18.65 6.98
N LEU A 99 -14.29 -19.34 7.27
CA LEU A 99 -14.36 -20.78 7.53
C LEU A 99 -13.97 -21.63 6.29
N LEU A 100 -13.18 -21.08 5.37
CA LEU A 100 -12.67 -21.78 4.22
C LEU A 100 -11.50 -22.67 4.66
N PRO A 101 -11.39 -23.91 4.11
CA PRO A 101 -10.27 -24.79 4.42
C PRO A 101 -8.93 -24.09 4.20
N ALA A 102 -7.98 -24.40 5.07
CA ALA A 102 -6.63 -23.85 5.05
C ALA A 102 -6.05 -23.92 3.62
N GLY A 103 -5.68 -22.77 3.06
CA GLY A 103 -5.15 -22.65 1.69
C GLY A 103 -6.01 -21.83 0.73
N ARG A 104 -7.25 -21.45 1.10
CA ARG A 104 -8.05 -20.48 0.33
C ARG A 104 -8.25 -19.19 1.14
N GLN A 105 -7.56 -18.14 0.72
CA GLN A 105 -7.90 -16.75 1.11
C GLN A 105 -9.38 -16.50 0.75
N ASP A 106 -10.10 -15.64 1.48
CA ASP A 106 -11.41 -15.14 1.06
C ASP A 106 -11.23 -14.38 -0.26
N SER A 107 -11.25 -15.12 -1.37
CA SER A 107 -10.78 -14.70 -2.68
C SER A 107 -11.80 -13.82 -3.40
N ARG A 108 -12.91 -13.49 -2.74
CA ARG A 108 -13.97 -12.66 -3.31
C ARG A 108 -13.68 -11.19 -3.00
N CYS A 109 -12.80 -10.61 -3.82
CA CYS A 109 -12.60 -9.17 -3.90
C CYS A 109 -13.35 -8.63 -5.11
N GLY A 110 -14.27 -7.69 -4.90
CA GLY A 110 -14.88 -6.96 -6.01
C GLY A 110 -13.92 -5.94 -6.61
N ILE A 111 -14.23 -5.45 -7.81
CA ILE A 111 -13.53 -4.32 -8.43
C ILE A 111 -14.53 -3.18 -8.57
N LEU A 112 -14.13 -1.97 -8.20
CA LEU A 112 -14.91 -0.77 -8.50
C LEU A 112 -14.37 -0.11 -9.77
N ASP A 113 -15.27 0.51 -10.53
CA ASP A 113 -14.91 1.24 -11.75
C ASP A 113 -14.31 2.62 -11.48
N SER A 114 -14.30 3.08 -10.22
CA SER A 114 -13.64 4.33 -9.84
C SER A 114 -12.14 4.13 -9.71
N VAL A 115 -11.38 5.18 -10.07
CA VAL A 115 -9.92 5.16 -10.10
C VAL A 115 -9.38 6.10 -9.03
N ILE A 116 -8.36 5.66 -8.32
CA ILE A 116 -7.60 6.51 -7.40
C ILE A 116 -6.46 7.15 -8.19
N ILE A 117 -6.39 8.49 -8.17
CA ILE A 117 -5.24 9.25 -8.69
C ILE A 117 -4.33 9.55 -7.51
N HIS A 118 -3.09 9.07 -7.57
CA HIS A 118 -2.11 9.18 -6.49
C HIS A 118 -0.88 9.95 -6.96
N ASN A 119 -0.65 11.12 -6.35
CA ASN A 119 0.54 11.92 -6.59
C ASN A 119 1.59 11.55 -5.57
N THR A 120 2.56 10.73 -5.95
CA THR A 120 3.47 10.08 -4.99
C THR A 120 4.36 11.08 -4.24
N ALA A 121 4.70 12.20 -4.90
CA ALA A 121 5.45 13.32 -4.33
C ALA A 121 5.32 14.57 -5.23
N ASP A 122 5.45 15.76 -4.62
CA ASP A 122 5.42 17.05 -5.30
C ASP A 122 6.81 17.50 -5.78
N ASN A 123 7.87 17.09 -5.07
CA ASN A 123 9.26 17.38 -5.43
C ASN A 123 10.19 16.21 -5.03
N LEU A 124 11.45 16.28 -5.47
CA LEU A 124 12.44 15.22 -5.22
C LEU A 124 12.87 15.13 -3.75
N VAL A 125 12.92 16.24 -3.02
CA VAL A 125 13.35 16.27 -1.60
C VAL A 125 12.35 15.50 -0.73
N ASP A 126 11.06 15.76 -0.94
CA ASP A 126 9.98 15.06 -0.25
C ASP A 126 9.98 13.56 -0.61
N TYR A 127 10.22 13.24 -1.88
CA TYR A 127 10.25 11.86 -2.31
C TYR A 127 11.43 11.06 -1.72
N LEU A 128 12.63 11.65 -1.70
CA LEU A 128 13.81 11.03 -1.07
C LEU A 128 13.60 10.83 0.44
N SER A 129 12.99 11.81 1.11
CA SER A 129 12.63 11.70 2.52
C SER A 129 11.62 10.57 2.75
N LYS A 130 10.59 10.46 1.90
CA LYS A 130 9.61 9.35 1.92
C LYS A 130 10.30 8.00 1.70
N ILE A 131 11.20 7.89 0.73
CA ILE A 131 11.99 6.67 0.46
C ILE A 131 12.81 6.27 1.69
N ASN A 132 13.51 7.21 2.33
CA ASN A 132 14.32 6.94 3.50
C ASN A 132 13.45 6.45 4.68
N ASN A 133 12.34 7.13 4.94
CA ASN A 133 11.42 6.75 6.01
C ASN A 133 10.78 5.38 5.76
N TYR A 134 10.23 5.18 4.57
CA TYR A 134 9.49 3.96 4.22
C TYR A 134 10.42 2.74 4.14
N SER A 135 11.66 2.91 3.65
CA SER A 135 12.63 1.81 3.66
C SER A 135 13.05 1.40 5.09
N THR A 136 13.08 2.34 6.04
CA THR A 136 13.29 2.03 7.46
C THR A 136 12.12 1.24 8.04
N LEU A 137 10.88 1.65 7.77
CA LEU A 137 9.70 0.91 8.20
C LEU A 137 9.67 -0.48 7.55
N HIS A 138 9.98 -0.58 6.26
CA HIS A 138 9.97 -1.84 5.52
C HIS A 138 11.02 -2.82 6.05
N ALA A 139 12.22 -2.35 6.42
CA ALA A 139 13.23 -3.17 7.07
C ALA A 139 12.75 -3.73 8.41
N LYS A 140 12.07 -2.91 9.24
CA LYS A 140 11.50 -3.35 10.52
C LYS A 140 10.42 -4.42 10.31
N GLU A 141 9.52 -4.21 9.35
CA GLU A 141 8.47 -5.18 9.02
C GLU A 141 9.06 -6.49 8.47
N ASN A 142 10.07 -6.42 7.60
CA ASN A 142 10.76 -7.61 7.11
C ASN A 142 11.39 -8.41 8.27
N LYS A 143 11.97 -7.74 9.28
CA LYS A 143 12.49 -8.41 10.49
C LYS A 143 11.37 -9.09 11.29
N LYS A 144 10.23 -8.42 11.49
CA LYS A 144 9.05 -8.99 12.16
C LYS A 144 8.47 -10.20 11.41
N GLU A 145 8.59 -10.20 10.08
CA GLU A 145 8.21 -11.31 9.19
C GLU A 145 9.27 -12.42 9.12
N SER A 146 10.28 -12.39 9.99
CA SER A 146 11.38 -13.36 10.02
C SER A 146 12.17 -13.45 8.70
N LYS A 147 12.16 -12.39 7.88
CA LYS A 147 12.98 -12.31 6.67
C LYS A 147 14.42 -11.97 7.06
N ILE A 148 15.36 -12.59 6.36
CA ILE A 148 16.79 -12.37 6.52
C ILE A 148 17.33 -11.62 5.30
N SER A 149 18.18 -10.63 5.50
CA SER A 149 18.94 -9.95 4.46
C SER A 149 20.33 -10.56 4.30
N ASN A 150 20.92 -10.46 3.12
CA ASN A 150 22.31 -10.84 2.86
C ASN A 150 22.86 -10.01 1.70
N ILE A 151 24.15 -10.13 1.43
CA ILE A 151 24.82 -9.35 0.37
C ILE A 151 24.16 -9.59 -1.00
N PHE A 152 23.76 -10.83 -1.30
CA PHE A 152 23.03 -11.15 -2.53
C PHE A 152 21.72 -10.36 -2.66
N LYS A 153 20.91 -10.26 -1.60
CA LYS A 153 19.68 -9.46 -1.62
C LYS A 153 19.98 -7.96 -1.78
N ILE A 154 21.00 -7.45 -1.12
CA ILE A 154 21.39 -6.03 -1.21
C ILE A 154 21.79 -5.66 -2.65
N ILE A 155 22.46 -6.55 -3.39
CA ILE A 155 22.92 -6.28 -4.75
C ILE A 155 21.81 -6.56 -5.77
N PHE A 156 21.25 -7.77 -5.78
CA PHE A 156 20.42 -8.23 -6.89
C PHE A 156 18.94 -7.80 -6.79
N PHE A 157 18.37 -7.62 -5.60
CA PHE A 157 16.97 -7.19 -5.50
C PHE A 157 16.74 -5.75 -5.98
N PRO A 158 17.63 -4.78 -5.70
CA PRO A 158 17.53 -3.44 -6.28
C PRO A 158 17.65 -3.46 -7.81
N MET A 159 18.59 -4.24 -8.37
CA MET A 159 18.72 -4.40 -9.82
C MET A 159 17.46 -4.96 -10.46
N ALA A 160 16.89 -6.04 -9.89
CA ALA A 160 15.63 -6.59 -10.35
C ALA A 160 14.49 -5.57 -10.23
N LYS A 161 14.45 -4.81 -9.12
CA LYS A 161 13.44 -3.76 -8.90
C LYS A 161 13.52 -2.65 -9.94
N PHE A 162 14.73 -2.23 -10.30
CA PHE A 162 14.97 -1.25 -11.36
C PHE A 162 14.37 -1.74 -12.69
N ILE A 163 14.74 -2.95 -13.15
CA ILE A 163 14.30 -3.50 -14.43
C ILE A 163 12.77 -3.63 -14.49
N ILE A 164 12.17 -4.23 -13.45
CA ILE A 164 10.71 -4.42 -13.39
C ILE A 164 9.99 -3.07 -13.40
N THR A 165 10.50 -2.08 -12.66
CA THR A 165 9.90 -0.75 -12.60
C THR A 165 10.09 0.00 -13.92
N LEU A 166 11.22 -0.16 -14.61
CA LEU A 166 11.50 0.48 -15.88
C LEU A 166 10.58 -0.03 -16.97
N ILE A 167 10.37 -1.35 -17.04
CA ILE A 167 9.43 -1.96 -17.99
C ILE A 167 8.00 -1.44 -17.75
N LYS A 168 7.59 -1.34 -16.48
CA LYS A 168 6.23 -0.93 -16.11
C LYS A 168 5.98 0.57 -16.30
N SER A 169 6.90 1.41 -15.83
CA SER A 169 6.72 2.87 -15.76
C SER A 169 7.24 3.60 -16.99
N ARG A 170 8.17 2.98 -17.73
CA ARG A 170 8.98 3.63 -18.79
C ARG A 170 9.69 4.91 -18.32
N ASN A 171 9.86 5.08 -17.02
CA ASN A 171 10.46 6.26 -16.40
C ASN A 171 11.74 5.86 -15.67
N ILE A 172 12.88 6.31 -16.19
CA ILE A 172 14.20 5.93 -15.65
C ILE A 172 14.44 6.50 -14.25
N VAL A 173 14.08 7.76 -14.00
CA VAL A 173 14.30 8.42 -12.71
C VAL A 173 13.47 7.74 -11.62
N PHE A 174 12.18 7.52 -11.88
CA PHE A 174 11.31 6.78 -10.96
C PHE A 174 11.85 5.36 -10.70
N SER A 175 12.37 4.69 -11.73
CA SER A 175 12.93 3.34 -11.58
C SER A 175 14.20 3.31 -10.73
N ILE A 176 15.09 4.30 -10.86
CA ILE A 176 16.27 4.48 -9.99
C ILE A 176 15.81 4.68 -8.54
N MET A 177 14.81 5.54 -8.32
CA MET A 177 14.30 5.82 -6.97
C MET A 177 13.66 4.59 -6.31
N GLN A 178 12.90 3.79 -7.07
CA GLN A 178 12.33 2.54 -6.58
C GLN A 178 13.39 1.46 -6.30
N SER A 179 14.48 1.45 -7.09
CA SER A 179 15.67 0.64 -6.82
C SER A 179 16.37 1.06 -5.52
N LEU A 180 16.55 2.38 -5.33
CA LEU A 180 17.12 2.95 -4.10
C LEU A 180 16.28 2.56 -2.87
N HIS A 181 14.95 2.62 -2.96
CA HIS A 181 14.08 2.14 -1.88
C HIS A 181 14.31 0.67 -1.53
N SER A 182 14.45 -0.20 -2.55
CA SER A 182 14.77 -1.63 -2.37
C SER A 182 16.13 -1.80 -1.69
N TYR A 183 17.17 -1.11 -2.18
CA TYR A 183 18.54 -1.16 -1.66
C TYR A 183 18.59 -0.75 -0.20
N LEU A 184 18.00 0.40 0.12
CA LEU A 184 17.97 0.91 1.48
C LEU A 184 17.23 -0.05 2.41
N SER A 185 16.13 -0.65 1.96
CA SER A 185 15.37 -1.57 2.79
C SER A 185 16.16 -2.83 3.18
N TRP A 186 16.83 -3.46 2.22
CA TRP A 186 17.64 -4.66 2.48
C TRP A 186 18.90 -4.35 3.27
N THR A 187 19.56 -3.22 2.99
CA THR A 187 20.75 -2.76 3.73
C THR A 187 20.38 -2.47 5.19
N LYS A 188 19.29 -1.73 5.41
CA LYS A 188 18.77 -1.40 6.75
C LYS A 188 18.36 -2.63 7.55
N LEU A 189 17.90 -3.69 6.90
CA LEU A 189 17.63 -4.97 7.57
C LEU A 189 18.93 -5.69 7.91
N TYR A 190 19.87 -5.76 6.96
CA TYR A 190 21.18 -6.40 7.15
C TYR A 190 21.96 -5.81 8.31
N LEU A 191 21.95 -4.49 8.47
CA LEU A 191 22.62 -3.79 9.58
C LEU A 191 21.92 -3.96 10.95
N ARG A 192 20.72 -4.53 11.01
CA ARG A 192 19.91 -4.68 12.24
C ARG A 192 19.58 -6.12 12.61
N GLN A 193 19.97 -7.08 11.77
CA GLN A 193 19.60 -8.49 11.94
C GLN A 193 20.64 -9.28 12.76
N TYR A 194 21.80 -8.67 13.01
CA TYR A 194 22.81 -9.07 13.99
C TYR A 194 22.76 -8.08 15.15
#